data_AF-A0A0P7U5U7-F1
#
_entry.id   AF-A0A0P7U5U7-F1
#
_cell.length_a   1.000
_cell.length_b   1.000
_cell.length_c   1.000
_cell.angle_alpha   90.00
_cell.angle_beta   90.00
_cell.angle_gamma   90.00
#
_symmetry.space_group_name_H-M   'P 1'
#
loop_
_entity.id
_entity.type
_entity.pdbx_description
1 polymer ?
#
loop_
_entity_poly.entity_id
_entity_poly.type
_entity_poly.pdbx_seq_one_letter_code
_entity_poly.pdbx_strand_id
1 'polypeptide(L)'
;MHVSLAEALEVRGGPLQEEELWAVLNQSAESLQELLRRDGSGLGFIISPWSLLLMPSGNISFTDENVTQQDLRAFTAPEVMEGLTLASLSDIEKVPQSS
;
A
#
# COMPACT_ATOMS: atom_id res chain seq x y z
N MET A 1 15.53 -12.82 -6.24
CA MET A 1 14.96 -11.93 -7.27
C MET A 1 13.55 -11.60 -6.82
N HIS A 2 13.24 -10.33 -6.55
CA HIS A 2 11.88 -9.86 -6.30
C HIS A 2 11.42 -9.08 -7.54
N VAL A 3 10.11 -8.93 -7.70
CA VAL A 3 9.52 -8.09 -8.76
C VAL A 3 8.47 -7.22 -8.13
N SER A 4 8.32 -5.98 -8.61
CA SER A 4 7.20 -5.14 -8.20
C SER A 4 5.88 -5.64 -8.77
N LEU A 5 4.77 -5.28 -8.15
CA LEU A 5 3.45 -5.59 -8.67
C LEU A 5 3.23 -4.94 -10.04
N ALA A 6 3.72 -3.73 -10.24
CA ALA A 6 3.66 -3.03 -11.53
C ALA A 6 4.36 -3.83 -12.65
N GLU A 7 5.61 -4.27 -12.42
CA GLU A 7 6.35 -5.08 -13.40
C GLU A 7 5.64 -6.41 -13.69
N ALA A 8 5.11 -7.08 -12.66
CA ALA A 8 4.38 -8.33 -12.83
C ALA A 8 3.11 -8.14 -13.69
N LEU A 9 2.38 -7.05 -13.49
CA LEU A 9 1.20 -6.70 -14.29
C LEU A 9 1.55 -6.33 -15.72
N GLU A 10 2.66 -5.61 -15.93
CA GLU A 10 3.13 -5.23 -17.25
C GLU A 10 3.51 -6.46 -18.08
N VAL A 11 4.29 -7.39 -17.51
CA VAL A 11 4.69 -8.64 -18.19
C VAL A 11 3.48 -9.54 -18.46
N ARG A 12 2.52 -9.58 -17.53
CA ARG A 12 1.28 -10.34 -17.70
C ARG A 12 0.38 -9.76 -18.79
N GLY A 13 0.38 -8.43 -18.97
CA GLY A 13 -0.42 -7.74 -19.97
C GLY A 13 -1.93 -7.72 -19.68
N GLY A 14 -2.34 -7.92 -18.42
CA GLY A 14 -3.75 -7.98 -18.02
C GLY A 14 -3.94 -7.88 -16.50
N PRO A 15 -5.18 -7.66 -16.05
CA PRO A 15 -5.48 -7.53 -14.63
C PRO A 15 -5.27 -8.85 -13.88
N LEU A 16 -5.12 -8.73 -12.56
CA LEU A 16 -5.25 -9.88 -11.66
C LEU A 16 -6.68 -10.42 -11.71
N GLN A 17 -6.81 -11.73 -11.53
CA GLN A 17 -8.09 -12.34 -11.17
C GLN A 17 -8.47 -11.93 -9.74
N GLU A 18 -9.74 -12.09 -9.40
CA GLU A 18 -10.27 -11.69 -8.11
C GLU A 18 -9.52 -12.38 -6.94
N GLU A 19 -9.24 -13.67 -7.05
CA GLU A 19 -8.55 -14.43 -6.01
C GLU A 19 -7.10 -13.96 -5.83
N GLU A 20 -6.43 -13.62 -6.93
CA GLU A 20 -5.07 -13.10 -6.91
C GLU A 20 -5.03 -11.71 -6.29
N LEU A 21 -6.01 -10.87 -6.62
CA LEU A 21 -6.17 -9.54 -6.05
C LEU A 21 -6.43 -9.62 -4.54
N TRP A 22 -7.34 -10.49 -4.10
CA TRP A 22 -7.59 -10.72 -2.67
C TRP A 22 -6.35 -11.24 -1.93
N ALA A 23 -5.61 -12.18 -2.54
CA ALA A 23 -4.37 -12.68 -1.95
C ALA A 23 -3.33 -11.55 -1.79
N VAL A 24 -3.13 -10.73 -2.83
CA VAL A 24 -2.20 -9.59 -2.75
C VAL A 24 -2.63 -8.59 -1.68
N LEU A 25 -3.92 -8.25 -1.60
CA LEU A 25 -4.44 -7.31 -0.60
C LEU A 25 -4.27 -7.84 0.83
N ASN A 26 -4.62 -9.11 1.08
CA ASN A 26 -4.47 -9.73 2.39
C ASN A 26 -3.01 -9.78 2.83
N GLN A 27 -2.12 -10.28 1.97
CA GLN A 27 -0.69 -10.37 2.27
C GLN A 27 -0.06 -8.97 2.50
N SER A 28 -0.54 -7.96 1.78
CA SER A 28 -0.11 -6.57 1.97
C SER A 28 -0.54 -6.04 3.33
N ALA A 29 -1.80 -6.26 3.70
CA ALA A 29 -2.34 -5.83 4.99
C ALA A 29 -1.61 -6.49 6.17
N GLU A 30 -1.29 -7.79 6.09
CA GLU A 30 -0.50 -8.48 7.11
C GLU A 30 0.92 -7.89 7.23
N SER A 31 1.56 -7.63 6.08
CA SER A 31 2.91 -7.07 6.05
C SER A 31 2.96 -5.64 6.60
N LEU A 32 1.97 -4.81 6.27
CA LEU A 32 1.83 -3.46 6.82
C LEU A 32 1.56 -3.46 8.32
N GLN A 33 0.73 -4.37 8.82
CA GLN A 33 0.48 -4.52 10.26
C GLN A 33 1.75 -4.86 11.03
N GLU A 34 2.54 -5.83 10.56
CA GLU A 34 3.79 -6.18 11.24
C GLU A 34 4.81 -5.03 11.17
N LEU A 35 4.84 -4.29 10.07
CA LEU A 35 5.72 -3.14 9.92
C LEU A 35 5.33 -1.99 10.85
N LEU A 36 4.05 -1.63 10.92
CA LEU A 36 3.52 -0.63 11.87
C LEU A 36 3.75 -1.01 13.33
N ARG A 37 3.69 -2.32 13.65
CA ARG A 37 3.94 -2.83 14.99
C ARG A 37 5.42 -2.73 15.39
N ARG A 38 6.33 -2.85 14.42
CA ARG A 38 7.78 -2.74 14.63
C ARG A 38 8.23 -1.28 14.68
N ASP A 39 7.80 -0.51 13.67
CA ASP A 39 8.18 0.88 13.48
C ASP A 39 7.02 1.75 13.97
N GLY A 40 6.97 1.97 15.29
CA GLY A 40 5.93 2.76 15.95
C GLY A 40 5.90 4.25 15.58
N SER A 41 6.75 4.68 14.63
CA SER A 41 6.70 5.98 13.98
C SER A 41 6.31 5.75 12.53
N GLY A 42 5.23 6.38 12.09
CA GLY A 42 4.51 6.09 10.85
C GLY A 42 5.39 5.81 9.63
N LEU A 43 4.85 4.95 8.77
CA LEU A 43 5.50 4.47 7.55
C LEU A 43 5.88 5.66 6.65
N GLY A 44 7.17 5.92 6.49
CA GLY A 44 7.70 7.00 5.65
C GLY A 44 7.70 6.69 4.15
N PHE A 45 6.94 5.69 3.72
CA PHE A 45 6.86 5.25 2.33
C PHE A 45 5.41 5.26 1.84
N ILE A 46 5.28 5.26 0.51
CA ILE A 46 3.97 5.24 -0.16
C ILE A 46 3.65 3.82 -0.60
N ILE A 47 2.39 3.44 -0.43
CA ILE A 47 1.87 2.16 -0.92
C ILE A 47 1.36 2.39 -2.34
N SER A 48 2.04 1.79 -3.33
CA SER A 48 1.70 1.88 -4.75
C SER A 48 2.08 0.57 -5.46
N PRO A 49 1.60 0.32 -6.70
CA PRO A 49 1.99 -0.86 -7.47
C PRO A 49 3.51 -1.00 -7.68
N TRP A 50 4.26 0.10 -7.67
CA TRP A 50 5.72 0.09 -7.85
C TRP A 50 6.49 -0.18 -6.56
N SER A 51 5.96 0.23 -5.40
CA SER A 51 6.59 -0.03 -4.11
C SER A 51 6.34 -1.43 -3.59
N LEU A 52 5.23 -2.07 -4.00
CA LEU A 52 4.87 -3.41 -3.57
C LEU A 52 5.74 -4.45 -4.26
N LEU A 53 6.55 -5.18 -3.49
CA LEU A 53 7.43 -6.24 -3.96
C LEU A 53 6.81 -7.63 -3.70
N LEU A 54 6.67 -8.41 -4.75
CA LEU A 54 6.28 -9.82 -4.70
C LEU A 54 7.54 -10.67 -4.45
N MET A 55 7.64 -11.26 -3.26
CA MET A 55 8.77 -12.09 -2.86
C MET A 55 8.57 -13.52 -3.36
N PRO A 56 9.64 -14.25 -3.76
CA PRO A 56 9.54 -15.66 -4.14
C PRO A 56 8.99 -16.58 -3.04
N SER A 57 9.04 -16.14 -1.78
CA SER A 57 8.46 -16.86 -0.65
C SER A 57 6.92 -16.78 -0.58
N GLY A 58 6.29 -15.95 -1.42
CA GLY A 58 4.84 -15.69 -1.39
C GLY A 58 4.43 -14.58 -0.42
N ASN A 59 5.40 -13.91 0.22
CA ASN A 59 5.15 -12.73 1.05
C ASN A 59 5.27 -11.45 0.23
N ILE A 60 4.80 -10.35 0.82
CA ILE A 60 4.91 -9.01 0.26
C ILE A 60 5.90 -8.19 1.08
N SER A 61 6.67 -7.36 0.39
CA SER A 61 7.53 -6.34 1.01
C SER A 61 7.29 -4.99 0.32
N PHE A 62 7.84 -3.92 0.89
CA PHE A 62 7.67 -2.55 0.39
C PHE A 62 9.03 -1.86 0.24
N THR A 63 9.18 -1.08 -0.82
CA THR A 63 10.38 -0.27 -1.11
C THR A 63 9.98 1.10 -1.69
N ASP A 64 10.80 2.13 -1.53
CA ASP A 64 10.61 3.44 -2.15
C ASP A 64 11.39 3.61 -3.46
N GLU A 65 12.32 2.69 -3.77
CA GLU A 65 13.28 2.79 -4.86
C GLU A 65 12.65 2.99 -6.25
N ASN A 66 11.45 2.46 -6.46
CA ASN A 66 10.77 2.46 -7.76
C ASN A 66 9.66 3.52 -7.86
N VAL A 67 9.50 4.40 -6.87
CA VAL A 67 8.39 5.35 -6.80
C VAL A 67 8.79 6.70 -7.39
N THR A 68 8.03 7.17 -8.40
CA THR A 68 8.27 8.49 -8.99
C THR A 68 7.48 9.59 -8.27
N GLN A 69 7.85 10.86 -8.48
CA GLN A 69 7.10 12.02 -7.96
C GLN A 69 5.64 12.07 -8.40
N GLN A 70 5.34 11.56 -9.59
CA GLN A 70 3.97 11.47 -10.09
C GLN A 70 3.16 10.44 -9.29
N ASP A 71 3.79 9.31 -8.96
CA ASP A 71 3.17 8.27 -8.14
C ASP A 71 2.91 8.78 -6.72
N LEU A 72 3.81 9.62 -6.17
CA LEU A 72 3.55 10.26 -4.89
C LEU A 72 2.22 11.02 -4.90
N ARG A 73 1.91 11.79 -5.95
CA ARG A 73 0.65 12.55 -6.01
C ARG A 73 -0.57 11.67 -6.24
N ALA A 74 -0.42 10.55 -6.93
CA ALA A 74 -1.52 9.64 -7.23
C ALA A 74 -1.90 8.74 -6.04
N PHE A 75 -0.93 8.44 -5.17
CA PHE A 75 -1.08 7.47 -4.08
C PHE A 75 -0.88 8.09 -2.67
N THR A 76 -0.64 9.40 -2.57
CA THR A 76 -0.72 10.12 -1.28
C THR A 76 -2.15 10.60 -1.05
N ALA A 77 -2.66 10.39 0.17
CA ALA A 77 -3.96 10.91 0.56
C ALA A 77 -3.97 12.46 0.50
N PRO A 78 -5.06 13.10 0.01
CA PRO A 78 -5.10 14.54 -0.21
C PRO A 78 -4.81 15.35 1.05
N GLU A 79 -5.26 14.89 2.22
CA GLU A 79 -5.00 15.53 3.50
C GLU A 79 -3.51 15.55 3.87
N VAL A 80 -2.77 14.50 3.53
CA VAL A 80 -1.31 14.43 3.74
C VAL A 80 -0.62 15.39 2.78
N MET A 81 -1.11 15.53 1.54
CA MET A 81 -0.60 16.52 0.58
C MET A 81 -0.88 17.96 1.01
N GLU A 82 -1.97 18.19 1.74
CA GLU A 82 -2.33 19.49 2.33
C GLU A 82 -1.55 19.78 3.64
N GLY A 83 -0.69 18.87 4.08
CA GLY A 83 0.11 19.01 5.29
C GLY A 83 -0.67 18.77 6.59
N LEU A 84 -1.85 18.16 6.50
CA LEU A 84 -2.63 17.73 7.65
C LEU A 84 -2.03 16.43 8.20
N THR A 85 -1.56 16.45 9.44
CA THR A 85 -1.08 15.24 10.13
C THR A 85 -2.26 14.36 10.54
N LEU A 86 -2.28 13.11 10.06
CA LEU A 86 -3.29 12.11 10.46
C LEU A 86 -3.14 11.76 11.95
N ALA A 87 -4.20 12.04 12.73
CA ALA A 87 -4.36 11.45 14.05
C ALA A 87 -4.90 10.01 13.86
N SER A 88 -4.00 9.04 14.03
CA SER A 88 -4.08 7.61 13.70
C SER A 88 -5.35 6.79 14.05
N LEU A 89 -6.44 7.32 14.61
CA LEU A 89 -7.55 6.48 15.10
C LEU A 89 -8.98 7.03 14.87
N SER A 90 -9.18 8.15 14.17
CA SER A 90 -10.52 8.74 14.04
C SER A 90 -11.32 8.31 12.80
N ASP A 91 -10.69 7.73 11.77
CA ASP A 91 -11.31 7.58 10.45
C ASP A 91 -11.84 6.18 10.10
N ILE A 92 -11.87 5.23 11.03
CA ILE A 92 -12.42 3.87 10.76
C ILE A 92 -13.91 3.74 11.12
N GLU A 93 -14.50 4.66 11.90
CA GLU A 93 -15.95 4.62 12.15
C GLU A 93 -16.53 6.02 12.27
N LYS A 94 -17.09 6.54 11.17
CA LYS A 94 -18.20 7.50 11.29
C LYS A 94 -19.49 6.76 10.96
N VAL A 95 -20.03 6.07 11.97
CA VAL A 95 -21.45 5.67 11.95
C VAL A 95 -22.29 6.92 11.65
N PRO A 96 -23.14 6.93 10.59
CA PRO A 96 -23.99 8.09 10.34
C PRO A 96 -24.96 8.20 11.50
N GLN A 97 -24.82 9.24 12.33
CA GLN A 97 -25.91 9.61 13.24
C GLN A 97 -27.04 10.18 12.39
N SER A 98 -28.06 9.36 12.16
CA SER A 98 -29.37 9.78 11.68
C SER A 98 -29.98 10.74 12.70
N SER A 99 -30.26 11.98 12.27
CA SER A 99 -31.15 12.92 12.98
C SER A 99 -32.61 12.64 12.64
#